data_AF-A0A210PEC3-F1
#
_entry.id   AF-A0A210PEC3-F1
#
_cell.length_a   1.000
_cell.length_b   1.000
_cell.length_c   1.000
_cell.angle_alpha   90.00
_cell.angle_beta   90.00
_cell.angle_gamma   90.00
#
_symmetry.space_group_name_H-M   'P 1'
#
loop_
_entity.id
_entity.type
_entity.pdbx_description
1 polymer ?
#
loop_
_entity_poly.entity_id
_entity_poly.type
_entity_poly.pdbx_seq_one_letter_code
_entity_poly.pdbx_strand_id
1 'polypeptide(L)'
;MSRAAGTLVTTNNATYIPPRFMPGYQGHCPTTKYDYGETYGNATQKYFQDYRSKTLSCSADPLCKGGEFPTYYTHKPETVISARSRTRDRWLNAPKYSLSNIDHDRKEELYQFDKLGQKHREHYTDRSGTNKRVNYFMLPVGAEEQLRRNMPL
;
A
#
# COMPACT_ATOMS: atom_id res chain seq x y z
N MET A 1 -14.85 -22.57 -33.94
CA MET A 1 -13.87 -21.51 -33.59
C MET A 1 -12.64 -22.19 -32.97
N SER A 2 -11.69 -22.64 -33.80
CA SER A 2 -10.44 -23.29 -33.35
C SER A 2 -9.43 -22.23 -32.89
N ARG A 3 -8.86 -22.38 -31.68
CA ARG A 3 -7.85 -21.47 -31.14
C ARG A 3 -6.45 -21.89 -31.61
N ALA A 4 -5.58 -20.91 -31.86
CA ALA A 4 -4.22 -21.12 -32.36
C ALA A 4 -3.29 -21.78 -31.32
N ALA A 5 -2.35 -22.59 -31.81
CA ALA A 5 -1.33 -23.26 -31.01
C ALA A 5 -0.41 -22.22 -30.34
N GLY A 6 -0.25 -22.30 -29.02
CA GLY A 6 0.56 -21.38 -28.21
C GLY A 6 -0.22 -20.51 -27.22
N THR A 7 -1.56 -20.62 -27.20
CA THR A 7 -2.37 -19.89 -26.21
C THR A 7 -2.26 -20.55 -24.84
N LEU A 8 -1.50 -19.96 -23.90
CA LEU A 8 -1.42 -20.41 -22.51
C LEU A 8 -2.79 -20.24 -21.84
N VAL A 9 -3.50 -21.34 -21.61
CA VAL A 9 -4.74 -21.36 -20.80
C VAL A 9 -4.31 -21.49 -19.34
N THR A 10 -4.11 -20.36 -18.66
CA THR A 10 -3.99 -20.35 -17.20
C THR A 10 -5.39 -20.40 -16.58
N THR A 11 -5.64 -21.38 -15.72
CA THR A 11 -6.84 -21.43 -14.87
C THR A 11 -6.75 -20.45 -13.70
N ASN A 12 -5.56 -19.93 -13.43
CA ASN A 12 -5.32 -18.86 -12.47
C ASN A 12 -5.39 -17.53 -13.22
N ASN A 13 -6.61 -17.13 -13.59
CA ASN A 13 -6.83 -15.71 -13.81
C ASN A 13 -6.64 -15.07 -12.42
N ALA A 14 -5.78 -14.07 -12.29
CA ALA A 14 -5.71 -13.24 -11.09
C ALA A 14 -6.98 -12.38 -11.01
N THR A 15 -8.14 -13.04 -10.89
CA THR A 15 -9.45 -12.44 -10.76
C THR A 15 -9.46 -11.70 -9.44
N TYR A 16 -9.47 -10.37 -9.55
CA TYR A 16 -9.96 -9.42 -8.58
C TYR A 16 -10.57 -10.07 -7.34
N ILE A 17 -9.80 -10.12 -6.24
CA ILE A 17 -10.32 -10.50 -4.93
C ILE A 17 -10.98 -9.25 -4.36
N PRO A 18 -12.27 -9.28 -3.99
CA PRO A 18 -12.93 -8.13 -3.39
C PRO A 18 -12.13 -7.67 -2.16
N PRO A 19 -11.83 -6.37 -1.99
CA PRO A 19 -10.96 -5.88 -0.92
C PRO A 19 -11.38 -6.30 0.48
N ARG A 20 -12.68 -6.59 0.68
CA ARG A 20 -13.27 -7.07 1.93
C ARG A 20 -12.87 -8.51 2.30
N PHE A 21 -12.43 -9.31 1.33
CA PHE A 21 -12.00 -10.70 1.49
C PHE A 21 -10.49 -10.90 1.43
N MET A 22 -9.71 -9.86 1.13
CA MET A 22 -8.28 -9.88 1.41
C MET A 22 -8.11 -9.61 2.91
N PRO A 23 -7.64 -10.59 3.72
CA PRO A 23 -7.13 -10.27 5.05
C PRO A 23 -6.06 -9.22 4.80
N GLY A 24 -6.18 -8.03 5.40
CA GLY A 24 -5.43 -6.82 5.04
C GLY A 24 -3.91 -7.03 5.01
N TYR A 25 -3.42 -7.60 3.91
CA TYR A 25 -2.01 -7.84 3.68
C TYR A 25 -1.45 -6.52 3.19
N GLN A 26 -0.96 -5.72 4.12
CA GLN A 26 -0.33 -4.43 3.84
C GLN A 26 1.07 -4.57 3.21
N GLY A 27 1.45 -5.77 2.77
CA GLY A 27 2.79 -6.09 2.30
C GLY A 27 3.70 -6.62 3.41
N HIS A 28 4.79 -7.26 3.02
CA HIS A 28 5.93 -7.47 3.90
C HIS A 28 6.60 -6.11 4.11
N CYS A 29 6.44 -5.49 5.29
CA CYS A 29 7.24 -4.32 5.68
C CYS A 29 8.67 -4.79 5.96
N PRO A 30 9.65 -4.49 5.08
CA PRO A 30 11.05 -4.74 5.40
C PRO A 30 11.39 -3.78 6.53
N THR A 31 12.00 -4.29 7.61
CA THR A 31 12.39 -3.63 8.88
C THR A 31 11.50 -3.81 10.11
N THR A 32 10.22 -4.20 9.99
CA THR A 32 9.41 -4.60 11.17
C THR A 32 9.77 -6.01 11.67
N LYS A 33 10.61 -6.73 10.93
CA LYS A 33 11.10 -8.09 11.24
C LYS A 33 12.36 -8.12 12.11
N TYR A 34 12.85 -6.98 12.61
CA TYR A 34 14.15 -6.93 13.32
C TYR A 34 14.07 -6.93 14.84
N ASP A 35 12.91 -7.21 15.44
CA ASP A 35 12.87 -7.58 16.85
C ASP A 35 13.31 -9.04 16.97
N TYR A 36 14.62 -9.25 17.10
CA TYR A 36 15.19 -10.57 17.41
C TYR A 36 14.53 -11.10 18.70
N GLY A 37 13.68 -12.12 18.59
CA GLY A 37 13.11 -12.83 19.74
C GLY A 37 11.61 -13.09 19.73
N GLU A 38 10.81 -12.47 18.84
CA GLU A 38 9.36 -12.72 18.78
C GLU A 38 8.95 -13.62 17.60
N THR A 39 8.02 -14.55 17.87
CA THR A 39 7.40 -15.33 16.80
C THR A 39 6.47 -14.45 15.97
N TYR A 40 6.23 -14.83 14.71
CA TYR A 40 5.29 -14.12 13.84
C TYR A 40 3.89 -13.95 14.47
N GLY A 41 3.42 -14.97 15.20
CA GLY A 41 2.13 -14.93 15.90
C GLY A 41 2.12 -13.88 17.01
N ASN A 42 3.16 -13.83 17.85
CA ASN A 42 3.24 -12.86 18.94
C ASN A 42 3.36 -11.43 18.40
N ALA A 43 4.21 -11.22 17.40
CA ALA A 43 4.40 -9.90 16.79
C ALA A 43 3.12 -9.37 16.14
N THR A 44 2.39 -10.21 15.40
CA THR A 44 1.11 -9.82 14.78
C THR A 44 0.00 -9.59 15.80
N GLN A 45 -0.07 -10.42 16.85
CA GLN A 45 -1.02 -10.23 17.96
C GLN A 45 -0.74 -8.92 18.71
N LYS A 46 0.52 -8.63 19.04
CA LYS A 46 0.95 -7.39 19.69
C LYS A 46 0.60 -6.18 18.82
N TYR A 47 0.98 -6.20 17.55
CA TYR A 47 0.65 -5.14 16.60
C TYR A 47 -0.87 -4.86 16.55
N PHE A 48 -1.69 -5.93 16.50
CA PHE A 48 -3.14 -5.77 16.49
C PHE A 48 -3.67 -5.11 17.78
N GLN A 49 -3.15 -5.52 18.95
CA GLN A 49 -3.55 -4.93 20.23
C GLN A 49 -3.08 -3.48 20.38
N ASP A 50 -1.87 -3.16 19.91
CA ASP A 50 -1.32 -1.80 19.93
C ASP A 50 -2.13 -0.88 19.01
N TYR A 51 -2.42 -1.34 17.79
CA TYR A 51 -3.28 -0.63 16.85
C TYR A 51 -4.66 -0.39 17.46
N ARG A 52 -5.31 -1.44 17.99
CA ARG A 52 -6.62 -1.34 18.64
C ARG A 52 -6.59 -0.34 19.79
N SER A 53 -5.59 -0.41 20.66
CA SER A 53 -5.46 0.46 21.83
C SER A 53 -5.28 1.92 21.42
N LYS A 54 -4.42 2.18 20.42
CA LYS A 54 -4.22 3.50 19.83
C LYS A 54 -5.53 4.04 19.25
N THR A 55 -6.22 3.25 18.43
CA THR A 55 -7.51 3.65 17.84
C THR A 55 -8.55 3.97 18.91
N LEU A 56 -8.66 3.17 19.97
CA LEU A 56 -9.61 3.42 21.07
C LEU A 56 -9.21 4.62 21.95
N SER A 57 -7.92 4.87 22.12
CA SER A 57 -7.45 6.05 22.85
C SER A 57 -7.76 7.33 22.10
N CYS A 58 -7.63 7.31 20.77
CA CYS A 58 -7.85 8.48 19.93
C CYS A 58 -9.30 8.61 19.45
N SER A 59 -10.16 7.60 19.60
CA SER A 59 -11.55 7.67 19.16
C SER A 59 -12.39 8.72 19.90
N ALA A 60 -11.91 9.20 21.05
CA ALA A 60 -12.53 10.31 21.78
C ALA A 60 -12.27 11.69 21.15
N ASP A 61 -11.32 11.79 20.21
CA ASP A 61 -10.99 13.03 19.51
C ASP A 61 -11.69 13.06 18.14
N PRO A 62 -12.61 14.02 17.89
CA PRO A 62 -13.27 14.20 16.60
C PRO A 62 -12.31 14.41 15.42
N LEU A 63 -11.08 14.87 15.68
CA LEU A 63 -10.04 15.06 14.67
C LEU A 63 -9.18 13.83 14.44
N CYS A 64 -9.33 12.76 15.22
CA CYS A 64 -8.57 11.56 15.00
C CYS A 64 -8.96 10.89 13.68
N LYS A 65 -7.95 10.51 12.88
CA LYS A 65 -8.14 9.69 11.68
C LYS A 65 -8.76 8.35 12.07
N GLY A 66 -10.03 8.16 11.69
CA GLY A 66 -10.82 6.96 12.00
C GLY A 66 -12.14 7.27 12.72
N GLY A 67 -12.27 8.47 13.31
CA GLY A 67 -13.49 8.89 13.99
C GLY A 67 -13.76 8.13 15.29
N GLU A 68 -14.98 8.29 15.81
CA GLU A 68 -15.38 7.71 17.09
C GLU A 68 -15.94 6.28 16.90
N PHE A 69 -15.20 5.29 17.40
CA PHE A 69 -15.61 3.88 17.40
C PHE A 69 -16.34 3.54 18.70
N PRO A 70 -17.67 3.32 18.67
CA PRO A 70 -18.38 2.97 19.87
C PRO A 70 -18.06 1.52 20.27
N THR A 71 -17.85 1.28 21.57
CA THR A 71 -17.52 -0.06 22.07
C THR A 71 -18.46 -0.48 23.21
N TYR A 72 -18.52 -1.78 23.49
CA TYR A 72 -19.26 -2.32 24.64
C TYR A 72 -18.47 -2.25 25.95
N TYR A 73 -17.14 -2.29 25.87
CA TYR A 73 -16.23 -2.52 27.01
C TYR A 73 -15.43 -1.28 27.40
N THR A 74 -16.04 -0.10 27.36
CA THR A 74 -15.40 1.17 27.73
C THR A 74 -16.06 1.75 28.98
N HIS A 75 -15.25 2.32 29.88
CA HIS A 75 -15.74 3.02 31.07
C HIS A 75 -16.18 4.47 30.79
N LYS A 76 -16.04 4.94 29.55
CA LYS A 76 -16.43 6.29 29.12
C LYS A 76 -17.84 6.29 28.52
N PRO A 77 -18.86 6.86 29.19
CA PRO A 77 -20.26 6.72 28.80
C PRO A 77 -20.56 7.27 27.41
N GLU A 78 -19.89 8.34 26.97
CA GLU A 78 -20.03 8.91 25.63
C GLU A 78 -19.72 7.91 24.50
N THR A 79 -18.75 7.03 24.72
CA THR A 79 -18.29 6.05 23.71
C THR A 79 -18.99 4.69 23.79
N VAL A 80 -19.85 4.47 24.80
CA VAL A 80 -20.55 3.19 24.97
C VAL A 80 -21.69 3.07 23.94
N ILE A 81 -21.74 1.95 23.21
CA ILE A 81 -22.79 1.67 22.20
C ILE A 81 -24.21 1.86 22.77
N SER A 82 -24.44 1.44 24.02
CA SER A 82 -25.74 1.52 24.67
C SER A 82 -26.19 2.97 24.92
N ALA A 83 -25.29 3.91 25.20
CA ALA A 83 -25.61 5.31 25.44
C ALA A 83 -26.06 6.01 24.16
N ARG A 84 -25.31 5.81 23.05
CA ARG A 84 -25.66 6.32 21.71
C ARG A 84 -27.04 5.90 21.22
N SER A 85 -27.47 4.71 21.63
CA SER A 85 -28.76 4.16 21.22
C SER A 85 -29.96 4.87 21.85
N ARG A 86 -29.77 5.64 22.94
CA ARG A 86 -30.85 6.19 23.76
C ARG A 86 -31.17 7.66 23.45
N THR A 87 -30.32 8.36 22.70
CA THR A 87 -30.48 9.79 22.38
C THR A 87 -30.75 10.03 20.89
N ARG A 88 -31.14 11.27 20.53
CA ARG A 88 -31.24 11.70 19.12
C ARG A 88 -29.91 11.61 18.36
N ASP A 89 -28.79 11.49 19.07
CA ASP A 89 -27.45 11.39 18.49
C ASP A 89 -27.28 10.17 17.59
N ARG A 90 -28.09 9.12 17.77
CA ARG A 90 -28.12 7.96 16.87
C ARG A 90 -28.28 8.38 15.40
N TRP A 91 -29.15 9.34 15.13
CA TRP A 91 -29.46 9.78 13.75
C TRP A 91 -28.46 10.82 13.25
N LEU A 92 -27.93 11.67 14.13
CA LEU A 92 -26.90 12.65 13.79
C LEU A 92 -25.57 11.98 13.45
N ASN A 93 -25.20 10.94 14.19
CA ASN A 93 -23.94 10.22 14.06
C ASN A 93 -24.07 8.93 13.22
N ALA A 94 -25.15 8.78 12.46
CA ALA A 94 -25.30 7.65 11.55
C ALA A 94 -24.17 7.69 10.50
N PRO A 95 -23.32 6.66 10.40
CA PRO A 95 -22.20 6.69 9.47
C PRO A 95 -22.72 6.75 8.04
N LYS A 96 -22.41 7.84 7.34
CA LYS A 96 -22.66 7.99 5.91
C LYS A 96 -21.42 7.50 5.18
N TYR A 97 -21.40 6.23 4.82
CA TYR A 97 -20.35 5.67 3.97
C TYR A 97 -20.85 5.58 2.53
N SER A 98 -20.00 5.98 1.59
CA SER A 98 -20.10 5.54 0.20
C SER A 98 -19.14 4.38 0.01
N LEU A 99 -19.62 3.26 -0.51
CA LEU A 99 -18.75 2.16 -0.86
C LEU A 99 -18.05 2.51 -2.18
N SER A 100 -16.73 2.61 -2.13
CA SER A 100 -15.89 2.69 -3.32
C SER A 100 -15.03 1.42 -3.42
N ASN A 101 -14.70 1.04 -4.66
CA ASN A 101 -13.72 -0.03 -4.89
C ASN A 101 -12.27 0.50 -4.87
N ILE A 102 -12.08 1.77 -4.49
CA ILE A 102 -10.80 2.46 -4.50
C ILE A 102 -10.39 2.70 -3.05
N ASP A 103 -9.26 2.11 -2.66
CA ASP A 103 -8.59 2.46 -1.42
C ASP A 103 -7.85 3.80 -1.61
N HIS A 104 -8.44 4.87 -1.08
CA HIS A 104 -7.91 6.22 -1.22
C HIS A 104 -6.60 6.42 -0.44
N ASP A 105 -6.49 5.86 0.75
CA ASP A 105 -5.29 5.98 1.57
C ASP A 105 -4.11 5.28 0.89
N ARG A 106 -4.32 4.05 0.41
CA ARG A 106 -3.29 3.33 -0.36
C ARG A 106 -2.90 4.05 -1.65
N LYS A 107 -3.86 4.67 -2.34
CA LYS A 107 -3.58 5.46 -3.55
C LYS A 107 -2.66 6.64 -3.23
N GLU A 108 -2.94 7.36 -2.14
CA GLU A 108 -2.09 8.48 -1.70
C GLU A 108 -0.68 8.00 -1.32
N GLU A 109 -0.57 6.90 -0.57
CA GLU A 109 0.74 6.30 -0.24
C GLU A 109 1.58 5.99 -1.48
N LEU A 110 0.98 5.35 -2.49
CA LEU A 110 1.65 5.04 -3.76
C LEU A 110 2.09 6.30 -4.51
N TYR A 111 1.24 7.32 -4.53
CA TYR A 111 1.57 8.60 -5.16
C TYR A 111 2.75 9.29 -4.47
N GLN A 112 2.77 9.32 -3.14
CA GLN A 112 3.89 9.89 -2.38
C GLN A 112 5.18 9.11 -2.60
N PHE A 113 5.09 7.77 -2.65
CA PHE A 113 6.24 6.91 -2.92
C PHE A 113 6.86 7.19 -4.30
N ASP A 114 6.04 7.24 -5.36
CA ASP A 114 6.53 7.56 -6.71
C ASP A 114 7.15 8.97 -6.75
N LYS A 115 6.47 9.97 -6.18
CA LYS A 115 6.98 11.34 -6.07
C LYS A 115 8.35 11.40 -5.40
N LEU A 116 8.56 10.64 -4.32
CA LEU A 116 9.84 10.57 -3.61
C LEU A 116 10.91 9.90 -4.49
N GLY A 117 10.55 8.82 -5.19
CA GLY A 117 11.42 8.17 -6.18
C GLY A 117 11.88 9.10 -7.30
N GLN A 118 10.98 9.93 -7.84
CA GLN A 118 11.33 10.93 -8.87
C GLN A 118 12.29 11.99 -8.33
N LYS A 119 12.03 12.53 -7.13
CA LYS A 119 12.96 13.48 -6.47
C LYS A 119 14.36 12.89 -6.28
N HIS A 120 14.45 11.61 -5.94
CA HIS A 120 15.73 10.92 -5.82
C HIS A 120 16.44 10.82 -7.18
N ARG A 121 15.73 10.52 -8.27
CA ARG A 121 16.30 10.52 -9.63
C ARG A 121 16.84 11.89 -10.02
N GLU A 122 16.12 12.97 -9.71
CA GLU A 122 16.56 14.36 -9.94
C GLU A 122 17.82 14.77 -9.17
N HIS A 123 18.22 13.98 -8.16
CA HIS A 123 19.47 14.20 -7.44
C HIS A 123 20.69 13.65 -8.20
N TYR A 124 20.52 12.56 -8.96
CA TYR A 124 21.58 11.98 -9.79
C TYR A 124 21.68 12.61 -11.18
N THR A 125 20.76 13.51 -11.53
CA THR A 125 20.91 14.26 -12.77
C THR A 125 22.08 15.23 -12.62
N ASP A 126 23.04 15.14 -13.55
CA ASP A 126 24.15 16.07 -13.57
C ASP A 126 23.64 17.48 -13.91
N ARG A 127 23.71 18.39 -12.93
CA ARG A 127 23.38 19.81 -13.09
C ARG A 127 24.59 20.68 -13.46
N SER A 128 25.79 20.13 -13.36
CA SER A 128 27.04 20.86 -13.61
C SER A 128 27.33 21.05 -15.10
N GLY A 129 26.66 20.28 -15.97
CA GLY A 129 26.89 20.30 -17.42
C GLY A 129 28.24 19.70 -17.83
N THR A 130 28.95 19.09 -16.88
CA THR A 130 30.31 18.57 -17.09
C THR A 130 30.29 17.18 -17.72
N ASN A 131 29.26 16.36 -17.41
CA ASN A 131 29.10 15.05 -18.01
C ASN A 131 28.45 15.15 -19.39
N LYS A 132 29.17 14.72 -20.43
CA LYS A 132 28.62 14.63 -21.78
C LYS A 132 27.47 13.62 -21.81
N ARG A 133 26.31 14.04 -22.33
CA ARG A 133 25.21 13.12 -22.63
C ARG A 133 25.65 12.08 -23.64
N VAL A 134 25.42 10.81 -23.32
CA VAL A 134 25.64 9.69 -24.22
C VAL A 134 24.39 9.56 -25.09
N ASN A 135 24.48 9.95 -26.36
CA ASN A 135 23.34 9.98 -27.29
C ASN A 135 22.81 8.59 -27.64
N TYR A 136 23.66 7.57 -27.59
CA TYR A 136 23.29 6.18 -27.85
C TYR A 136 24.04 5.28 -26.88
N PHE A 137 23.32 4.36 -26.26
CA PHE A 137 23.92 3.29 -25.48
C PHE A 137 24.16 2.11 -26.41
N MET A 138 25.41 1.65 -26.55
CA MET A 138 25.66 0.39 -27.23
C MET A 138 25.35 -0.74 -26.26
N LEU A 139 24.35 -1.55 -26.60
CA LEU A 139 24.10 -2.79 -25.88
C LEU A 139 25.28 -3.74 -26.13
N PRO A 140 25.83 -4.40 -25.09
CA PRO A 140 26.88 -5.39 -25.29
C PRO A 140 26.31 -6.54 -26.14
N VAL A 141 26.87 -6.68 -27.34
CA VAL A 141 26.59 -7.77 -28.27
C VAL A 141 27.81 -8.69 -28.30
N GLY A 142 27.64 -9.91 -28.83
CA GLY A 142 28.77 -10.82 -29.01
C GLY A 142 29.88 -10.20 -29.87
N ALA A 143 31.14 -10.52 -29.56
CA ALA A 143 32.30 -9.94 -30.23
C ALA A 143 32.25 -10.11 -31.77
N GLU A 144 31.75 -11.25 -32.26
CA GLU A 144 31.58 -11.51 -33.69
C GLU A 144 30.58 -10.56 -34.36
N GLU A 145 29.45 -10.27 -33.72
CA GLU A 145 28.44 -9.35 -34.26
C GLU A 145 28.96 -7.91 -34.27
N GLN A 146 29.73 -7.54 -33.24
CA GLN A 146 30.33 -6.22 -33.13
C GLN A 146 31.38 -5.99 -34.22
N LEU A 147 32.18 -7.02 -34.53
CA LEU A 147 33.13 -7.01 -35.66
C LEU A 147 32.39 -6.88 -36.99
N ARG A 148 31.37 -7.71 -37.26
CA ARG A 148 30.59 -7.64 -38.51
C ARG A 148 29.98 -6.26 -38.77
N ARG A 149 29.50 -5.58 -37.73
CA ARG A 149 28.83 -4.28 -37.83
C ARG A 149 29.80 -3.11 -38.10
N ASN A 150 31.06 -3.27 -37.74
CA ASN A 150 32.09 -2.21 -37.82
C ASN A 150 33.07 -2.40 -38.98
N MET A 151 32.93 -3.45 -39.79
CA MET A 151 33.75 -3.62 -41.00
C MET A 151 33.26 -2.67 -42.08
N PRO A 152 34.13 -1.80 -42.64
CA PRO A 152 33.78 -1.03 -43.83
C PRO A 152 33.57 -1.97 -45.02
N LEU A 153 32.56 -1.66 -45.83
CA LEU A 153 32.31 -2.31 -47.13
C LEU A 153 33.52 -2.16 -48.07
#